data_AF-A6QW75-F1
#
_entry.id   AF-A6QW75-F1
#
_cell.length_a   1.000
_cell.length_b   1.000
_cell.length_c   1.000
_cell.angle_alpha   90.00
_cell.angle_beta   90.00
_cell.angle_gamma   90.00
#
_symmetry.space_group_name_H-M   'P 1'
#
loop_
_entity.id
_entity.type
_entity.pdbx_description
1 polymer ?
#
loop_
_entity_poly.entity_id
_entity_poly.type
_entity_poly.pdbx_seq_one_letter_code
_entity_poly.pdbx_strand_id
1 'polypeptide(L)'
;MANSQALGTAPLKLERPYHELSHYAMVYLDEAGKVQYAFSPSMLPFCRCLFPASMKAQFQQWVTQKQGLNDANSQKSQQSDDDFDDDARDKIGISIGDRERITAYYMGAFVEFQQTNCRRIAKAYIKAIEPRKQSAHPYNGGKLGEPDETKPSWWPVDVIHKEPDHLKKPDRIKLLVHILRIHVRGMTAHKLREAGKNVQQHQLIPCEKSAVLEEIYRVREIEERYEDEHIDASTLVYVTVGKAAKRNSN
;
A
#
# COMPACT_ATOMS: atom_id res chain seq x y z
N MET A 1 7.00 20.87 -35.78
CA MET A 1 5.93 19.86 -35.96
C MET A 1 6.57 18.49 -35.71
N ALA A 2 6.47 17.98 -34.49
CA ALA A 2 7.06 16.71 -34.11
C ALA A 2 5.99 15.62 -34.21
N ASN A 3 6.27 14.64 -35.07
CA ASN A 3 5.35 13.60 -35.50
C ASN A 3 5.09 12.60 -34.36
N SER A 4 3.82 12.46 -34.00
CA SER A 4 3.33 11.48 -33.03
C SER A 4 3.31 10.10 -33.69
N GLN A 5 4.35 9.29 -33.48
CA GLN A 5 4.33 7.89 -33.92
C GLN A 5 3.54 7.05 -32.92
N ALA A 6 2.28 6.82 -33.28
CA ALA A 6 1.44 5.80 -32.70
C ALA A 6 2.08 4.42 -32.96
N LEU A 7 2.47 3.71 -31.90
CA LEU A 7 2.74 2.27 -31.97
C LEU A 7 1.40 1.55 -32.12
N GLY A 8 0.97 1.39 -33.38
CA GLY A 8 -0.02 0.40 -33.77
C GLY A 8 0.64 -0.97 -33.80
N THR A 9 0.61 -1.69 -32.69
CA THR A 9 0.83 -3.15 -32.71
C THR A 9 -0.47 -3.79 -33.17
N ALA A 10 -0.44 -4.45 -34.32
CA ALA A 10 -1.58 -5.16 -34.87
C ALA A 10 -2.14 -6.14 -33.80
N PRO A 11 -3.45 -6.16 -33.54
CA PRO A 11 -4.02 -7.11 -32.61
C PRO A 11 -3.86 -8.52 -33.18
N LEU A 12 -3.25 -9.40 -32.40
CA LEU A 12 -3.34 -10.84 -32.65
C LEU A 12 -4.81 -11.21 -32.81
N LYS A 13 -5.12 -11.99 -33.86
CA LYS A 13 -6.39 -12.70 -33.95
C LYS A 13 -6.37 -13.81 -32.89
N LEU A 14 -6.61 -13.41 -31.63
CA LEU A 14 -6.91 -14.32 -30.54
C LEU A 14 -8.21 -15.04 -30.92
N GLU A 15 -8.15 -16.35 -31.15
CA GLU A 15 -9.36 -17.14 -31.32
C GLU A 15 -10.24 -16.95 -30.07
N ARG A 16 -11.50 -16.58 -30.32
CA ARG A 16 -12.47 -15.98 -29.37
C ARG A 16 -12.63 -16.86 -28.11
N PRO A 17 -12.70 -16.27 -26.88
CA PRO A 17 -13.87 -15.46 -26.49
C PRO A 17 -13.56 -14.23 -25.57
N TYR A 18 -12.43 -13.53 -25.72
CA TYR A 18 -12.10 -12.42 -24.80
C TYR A 18 -12.65 -11.04 -25.20
N HIS A 19 -13.22 -10.90 -26.41
CA HIS A 19 -13.77 -9.63 -26.90
C HIS A 19 -15.08 -9.18 -26.22
N GLU A 20 -15.69 -10.03 -25.39
CA GLU A 20 -16.90 -9.69 -24.62
C GLU A 20 -16.57 -9.04 -23.27
N LEU A 21 -15.32 -9.11 -22.80
CA LEU A 21 -14.91 -8.50 -21.55
C LEU A 21 -14.65 -7.00 -21.76
N SER A 22 -15.50 -6.17 -21.16
CA SER A 22 -15.38 -4.70 -21.22
C SER A 22 -14.11 -4.18 -20.52
N HIS A 23 -13.48 -5.00 -19.69
CA HIS A 23 -12.28 -4.68 -18.90
C HIS A 23 -11.32 -5.88 -18.89
N TYR A 24 -10.19 -5.79 -19.60
CA TYR A 24 -9.18 -6.84 -19.59
C TYR A 24 -7.76 -6.30 -19.69
N ALA A 25 -6.82 -7.10 -19.17
CA ALA A 25 -5.38 -6.88 -19.20
C ALA A 25 -4.71 -8.25 -19.29
N MET A 26 -3.89 -8.49 -20.32
CA MET A 26 -3.28 -9.79 -20.61
C MET A 26 -1.78 -9.63 -20.86
N VAL A 27 -1.02 -10.62 -20.40
CA VAL A 27 0.39 -10.85 -20.76
C VAL A 27 0.51 -12.21 -21.44
N TYR A 28 1.26 -12.29 -22.53
CA TYR A 28 1.43 -13.52 -23.31
C TYR A 28 2.77 -13.53 -24.03
N LEU A 29 3.15 -14.68 -24.60
CA LEU A 29 4.31 -14.82 -25.49
C LEU A 29 3.82 -14.78 -26.93
N ASP A 30 4.50 -14.00 -27.78
CA ASP A 30 4.30 -14.11 -29.22
C ASP A 30 4.99 -15.36 -29.80
N GLU A 31 4.80 -15.61 -31.10
CA GLU A 31 5.41 -16.73 -31.82
C GLU A 31 6.95 -16.73 -31.77
N ALA A 32 7.57 -15.58 -31.50
CA ALA A 32 9.02 -15.44 -31.32
C ALA A 32 9.47 -15.64 -29.85
N GLY A 33 8.56 -16.04 -28.96
CA GLY A 33 8.83 -16.23 -27.53
C GLY A 33 9.04 -14.93 -26.76
N LYS A 34 8.65 -13.77 -27.33
CA LYS A 34 8.80 -12.47 -26.69
C LYS A 34 7.52 -12.11 -25.94
N VAL A 35 7.70 -11.55 -24.75
CA VAL A 35 6.58 -11.08 -23.92
C VAL A 35 5.90 -9.90 -24.56
N GLN A 36 4.57 -10.01 -24.67
CA GLN A 36 3.66 -9.01 -25.19
C GLN A 36 2.51 -8.77 -24.20
N TYR A 37 1.84 -7.63 -24.38
CA TYR A 37 0.73 -7.20 -23.52
C TYR A 37 -0.47 -6.81 -24.36
N ALA A 38 -1.68 -7.05 -23.85
CA ALA A 38 -2.93 -6.58 -24.45
C ALA A 38 -3.85 -5.98 -23.37
N PHE A 39 -4.58 -4.92 -23.73
CA PHE A 39 -5.43 -4.17 -22.79
C PHE A 39 -6.75 -3.77 -23.46
N SER A 40 -7.84 -3.72 -22.70
CA SER A 40 -9.03 -2.98 -23.11
C SER A 40 -8.79 -1.45 -22.99
N PRO A 41 -9.56 -0.61 -23.73
CA PRO A 41 -9.41 0.84 -23.65
C PRO A 41 -9.56 1.41 -22.23
N SER A 42 -10.43 0.81 -21.41
CA SER A 42 -10.64 1.16 -20.00
C SER A 42 -9.44 0.88 -19.10
N MET A 43 -8.55 -0.03 -19.49
CA MET A 43 -7.40 -0.47 -18.68
C MET A 43 -6.09 0.22 -19.09
N LEU A 44 -6.06 0.97 -20.20
CA LEU A 44 -4.89 1.71 -20.68
C LEU A 44 -4.29 2.68 -19.64
N PRO A 45 -5.09 3.45 -18.86
CA PRO A 45 -4.54 4.34 -17.83
C PRO A 45 -3.75 3.61 -16.73
N PHE A 46 -4.02 2.31 -16.55
CA PHE A 46 -3.44 1.48 -15.48
C PHE A 46 -2.28 0.60 -15.95
N CYS A 47 -1.90 0.65 -17.23
CA CYS A 47 -0.94 -0.28 -17.83
C CYS A 47 0.42 -0.33 -17.11
N ARG A 48 0.92 0.81 -16.63
CA ARG A 48 2.19 0.92 -15.89
C ARG A 48 2.11 0.36 -14.46
N CYS A 49 0.91 0.28 -13.90
CA CYS A 49 0.65 -0.28 -12.58
C CYS A 49 0.42 -1.79 -12.65
N LEU A 50 -0.32 -2.24 -13.67
CA LEU A 50 -0.63 -3.65 -13.89
C LEU A 50 0.57 -4.46 -14.37
N PHE A 51 1.38 -3.91 -15.27
CA PHE A 51 2.57 -4.56 -15.81
C PHE A 51 3.82 -3.69 -15.57
N PRO A 52 4.32 -3.65 -14.32
CA PRO A 52 5.56 -2.95 -14.01
C PRO A 52 6.73 -3.54 -14.82
N ALA A 53 7.80 -2.77 -15.03
CA ALA A 53 8.96 -3.22 -15.81
C ALA A 53 9.57 -4.53 -15.29
N SER A 54 9.46 -4.78 -13.97
CA SER A 54 9.85 -6.03 -13.32
C SER A 54 9.01 -7.24 -13.73
N MET A 55 7.73 -7.04 -14.06
CA MET A 55 6.83 -8.13 -14.46
C MET A 55 7.26 -8.76 -15.78
N LYS A 56 7.84 -7.97 -16.70
CA LYS A 56 8.40 -8.54 -17.94
C LYS A 56 9.51 -9.54 -17.63
N ALA A 57 10.43 -9.16 -16.76
CA ALA A 57 11.58 -9.99 -16.38
C ALA A 57 11.12 -11.24 -15.61
N GLN A 58 10.18 -11.08 -14.67
CA GLN A 58 9.60 -12.17 -13.89
C GLN A 58 8.82 -13.16 -14.78
N PHE A 59 8.00 -12.66 -15.71
CA PHE A 59 7.24 -13.52 -16.63
C PHE A 59 8.17 -14.26 -17.59
N GLN A 60 9.22 -13.60 -18.11
CA GLN A 60 10.25 -14.27 -18.91
C GLN A 60 10.94 -15.37 -18.10
N GLN A 61 11.36 -15.06 -16.87
CA GLN A 61 12.01 -16.01 -15.98
C GLN A 61 11.10 -17.19 -15.65
N TRP A 62 9.82 -16.95 -15.34
CA TRP A 62 8.84 -18.01 -15.03
C TRP A 62 8.62 -18.95 -16.22
N VAL A 63 8.49 -18.41 -17.43
CA VAL A 63 8.37 -19.20 -18.67
C VAL A 63 9.65 -20.02 -18.90
N THR A 64 10.82 -19.42 -18.73
CA THR A 64 12.10 -20.11 -18.90
C THR A 64 12.34 -21.17 -17.81
N GLN A 65 11.90 -20.92 -16.57
CA GLN A 65 12.00 -21.86 -15.45
C GLN A 65 11.07 -23.07 -15.62
N LYS A 66 9.89 -22.87 -16.22
CA LYS A 66 8.98 -23.96 -16.62
C LYS A 66 9.55 -24.82 -17.75
N GLN A 67 10.36 -24.25 -18.64
CA GLN A 67 11.09 -25.01 -19.67
C GLN A 67 12.37 -25.68 -19.14
N GLY A 68 12.96 -25.15 -18.06
CA GLY A 68 14.23 -25.61 -17.48
C GLY A 68 14.12 -26.69 -16.38
N LEU A 69 12.92 -27.17 -16.05
CA LEU A 69 12.71 -28.24 -15.07
C LEU A 69 13.20 -29.64 -15.54
N ASN A 70 13.78 -29.75 -16.73
CA ASN A 70 14.37 -31.00 -17.24
C ASN A 70 15.87 -31.16 -16.97
N ASP A 71 16.63 -30.11 -16.63
CA ASP A 71 18.08 -30.23 -16.53
C ASP A 71 18.62 -29.73 -15.19
N ALA A 72 19.11 -30.70 -14.44
CA ALA A 72 19.44 -30.62 -13.03
C ALA A 72 20.65 -29.74 -12.68
N ASN A 73 20.55 -29.08 -11.53
CA ASN A 73 21.51 -29.12 -10.42
C ASN A 73 23.01 -28.83 -10.73
N SER A 74 23.50 -27.64 -10.35
CA SER A 74 24.88 -27.46 -9.84
C SER A 74 25.10 -26.14 -9.08
N GLN A 75 25.26 -26.30 -7.75
CA GLN A 75 26.19 -25.64 -6.81
C GLN A 75 26.33 -24.09 -6.73
N LYS A 76 25.92 -23.58 -5.56
CA LYS A 76 26.53 -22.57 -4.63
C LYS A 76 27.73 -21.75 -5.16
N SER A 77 27.88 -20.44 -4.93
CA SER A 77 27.44 -19.54 -3.84
C SER A 77 27.91 -18.10 -4.14
N GLN A 78 27.09 -17.07 -3.86
CA GLN A 78 27.53 -15.78 -3.29
C GLN A 78 26.31 -14.92 -2.95
N GLN A 79 26.41 -14.25 -1.80
CA GLN A 79 25.39 -13.60 -0.99
C GLN A 79 24.72 -12.40 -1.70
N SER A 80 23.43 -12.52 -2.01
CA SER A 80 22.51 -11.43 -2.35
C SER A 80 21.08 -11.88 -2.01
N ASP A 81 20.55 -11.41 -0.88
CA ASP A 81 19.24 -11.79 -0.34
C ASP A 81 18.08 -11.10 -1.09
N ASP A 82 18.01 -11.26 -2.42
CA ASP A 82 16.88 -10.85 -3.25
C ASP A 82 16.15 -12.08 -3.83
N ASP A 83 15.74 -13.01 -2.96
CA ASP A 83 14.71 -13.99 -3.29
C ASP A 83 13.33 -13.35 -3.04
N PHE A 84 12.81 -12.70 -4.08
CA PHE A 84 11.40 -12.29 -4.14
C PHE A 84 10.57 -13.44 -4.69
N ASP A 85 10.24 -14.38 -3.79
CA ASP A 85 9.19 -15.35 -4.01
C ASP A 85 7.83 -14.62 -4.04
N ASP A 86 7.17 -14.64 -5.20
CA ASP A 86 5.82 -14.10 -5.43
C ASP A 86 4.80 -15.08 -4.83
N ASP A 87 4.77 -15.14 -3.50
CA ASP A 87 3.91 -16.04 -2.76
C ASP A 87 2.51 -15.43 -2.65
N ALA A 88 1.49 -16.21 -3.02
CA ALA A 88 0.09 -15.88 -2.84
C ALA A 88 -0.12 -15.38 -1.41
N ARG A 89 -0.39 -14.08 -1.26
CA ARG A 89 -0.48 -13.44 0.06
C ARG A 89 -1.56 -14.12 0.89
N ASP A 90 -1.17 -14.96 1.84
CA ASP A 90 -2.06 -15.55 2.82
C ASP A 90 -2.89 -14.45 3.47
N LYS A 91 -4.22 -14.61 3.44
CA LYS A 91 -5.16 -13.70 4.07
C LYS A 91 -5.71 -14.32 5.34
N ILE A 92 -5.75 -13.54 6.41
CA ILE A 92 -6.38 -13.93 7.67
C ILE A 92 -7.65 -13.11 7.91
N GLY A 93 -8.71 -13.76 8.38
CA GLY A 93 -9.92 -13.08 8.85
C GLY A 93 -9.73 -12.58 10.28
N ILE A 94 -10.01 -11.30 10.51
CA ILE A 94 -10.07 -10.68 11.84
C ILE A 94 -11.51 -10.23 12.06
N SER A 95 -12.08 -10.53 13.23
CA SER A 95 -13.40 -9.99 13.62
C SER A 95 -13.27 -8.49 13.89
N ILE A 96 -14.17 -7.68 13.32
CA ILE A 96 -14.09 -6.21 13.45
C ILE A 96 -14.32 -5.73 14.89
N GLY A 97 -15.05 -6.50 15.69
CA GLY A 97 -15.22 -6.25 17.12
C GLY A 97 -13.95 -6.48 17.94
N ASP A 98 -12.97 -7.21 17.42
CA ASP A 98 -11.68 -7.43 18.07
C ASP A 98 -10.74 -6.22 17.88
N ARG A 99 -11.01 -5.17 18.67
CA ARG A 99 -10.30 -3.89 18.59
C ARG A 99 -8.79 -4.04 18.79
N GLU A 100 -8.35 -5.00 19.60
CA GLU A 100 -6.94 -5.24 19.86
C GLU A 100 -6.25 -5.85 18.64
N ARG A 101 -6.84 -6.88 18.02
CA ARG A 101 -6.30 -7.48 16.79
C ARG A 101 -6.35 -6.52 15.60
N ILE A 102 -7.38 -5.70 15.49
CA ILE A 102 -7.45 -4.64 14.47
C ILE A 102 -6.34 -3.59 14.69
N THR A 103 -6.10 -3.18 15.94
CA THR A 103 -4.98 -2.27 16.28
C THR A 103 -3.62 -2.89 15.94
N ALA A 104 -3.43 -4.15 16.31
CA ALA A 104 -2.20 -4.88 16.02
C ALA A 104 -1.96 -5.01 14.50
N TYR A 105 -3.02 -5.26 13.73
CA TYR A 105 -2.98 -5.24 12.27
C TYR A 105 -2.50 -3.88 11.76
N TYR A 106 -3.09 -2.76 12.18
CA TYR A 106 -2.66 -1.44 11.71
C TYR A 106 -1.19 -1.14 12.05
N MET A 107 -0.76 -1.49 13.27
CA MET A 107 0.64 -1.35 13.66
C MET A 107 1.55 -2.16 12.73
N GLY A 108 1.21 -3.42 12.45
CA GLY A 108 1.94 -4.29 11.52
C GLY A 108 1.96 -3.75 10.08
N ALA A 109 0.82 -3.29 9.58
CA ALA A 109 0.69 -2.73 8.24
C ALA A 109 1.55 -1.47 8.09
N PHE A 110 1.59 -0.58 9.08
CA PHE A 110 2.50 0.59 9.06
C PHE A 110 3.98 0.22 9.22
N VAL A 111 4.31 -0.88 9.92
CA VAL A 111 5.67 -1.42 9.90
C VAL A 111 6.08 -1.83 8.47
N GLU A 112 5.19 -2.51 7.75
CA GLU A 112 5.40 -2.99 6.38
C GLU A 112 5.41 -1.86 5.35
N PHE A 113 4.63 -0.81 5.59
CA PHE A 113 4.50 0.37 4.74
C PHE A 113 5.79 1.20 4.61
N GLN A 114 6.84 0.85 5.36
CA GLN A 114 8.16 1.51 5.41
C GLN A 114 8.15 2.90 6.04
N GLN A 115 9.25 3.20 6.73
CA GLN A 115 9.40 4.42 7.51
C GLN A 115 9.38 5.70 6.67
N THR A 116 9.96 5.66 5.47
CA THR A 116 9.97 6.78 4.51
C THR A 116 8.55 7.19 4.13
N ASN A 117 7.69 6.22 3.82
CA ASN A 117 6.31 6.46 3.43
C ASN A 117 5.46 6.87 4.63
N CYS A 118 5.68 6.25 5.79
CA CYS A 118 5.03 6.65 7.04
C CYS A 118 5.27 8.13 7.38
N ARG A 119 6.48 8.67 7.14
CA ARG A 119 6.75 10.11 7.33
C ARG A 119 5.91 10.98 6.40
N ARG A 120 5.89 10.65 5.11
CA ARG A 120 5.16 11.41 4.09
C ARG A 120 3.65 11.42 4.37
N ILE A 121 3.08 10.25 4.66
CA ILE A 121 1.65 10.11 4.96
C ILE A 121 1.29 10.80 6.27
N ALA A 122 2.09 10.67 7.34
CA ALA A 122 1.83 11.38 8.59
C ALA A 122 1.76 12.90 8.38
N LYS A 123 2.68 13.48 7.59
CA LYS A 123 2.66 14.92 7.26
C LYS A 123 1.38 15.31 6.51
N ALA A 124 0.94 14.49 5.56
CA ALA A 124 -0.30 14.72 4.83
C ALA A 124 -1.54 14.68 5.74
N TYR A 125 -1.64 13.67 6.61
CA TYR A 125 -2.77 13.54 7.53
C TYR A 125 -2.81 14.65 8.58
N ILE A 126 -1.67 15.02 9.18
CA ILE A 126 -1.60 16.13 10.14
C ILE A 126 -2.07 17.43 9.48
N LYS A 127 -1.66 17.68 8.24
CA LYS A 127 -2.12 18.85 7.48
C LYS A 127 -3.62 18.81 7.17
N ALA A 128 -4.19 17.62 6.95
CA ALA A 128 -5.63 17.48 6.73
C ALA A 128 -6.44 17.74 8.01
N ILE A 129 -5.95 17.27 9.16
CA ILE A 129 -6.58 17.49 10.48
C ILE A 129 -6.47 18.97 10.90
N GLU A 130 -5.30 19.57 10.68
CA GLU A 130 -4.97 20.91 11.12
C GLU A 130 -4.13 21.63 10.05
N PRO A 131 -4.77 22.26 9.04
CA PRO A 131 -4.06 22.91 7.93
C PRO A 131 -3.09 24.02 8.39
N ARG A 132 -3.38 24.64 9.53
CA ARG A 132 -2.56 25.69 10.16
C ARG A 132 -1.76 25.16 11.37
N LYS A 133 -1.41 23.87 11.36
CA LYS A 133 -0.71 23.19 12.47
C LYS A 133 0.48 23.96 13.01
N GLN A 134 1.36 24.44 12.12
CA GLN A 134 2.62 25.06 12.52
C GLN A 134 2.42 26.42 13.21
N SER A 135 1.35 27.15 12.92
CA SER A 135 1.07 28.43 13.59
C SER A 135 0.20 28.25 14.83
N ALA A 136 -0.77 27.34 14.81
CA ALA A 136 -1.66 27.08 15.94
C ALA A 136 -1.00 26.24 17.05
N HIS A 137 -0.16 25.29 16.66
CA HIS A 137 0.44 24.29 17.54
C HIS A 137 1.90 24.01 17.13
N PRO A 138 2.82 24.98 17.28
CA PRO A 138 4.19 24.83 16.82
C PRO A 138 4.96 23.79 17.63
N TYR A 139 5.84 23.01 16.99
CA TYR A 139 6.60 21.94 17.67
C TYR A 139 7.69 22.43 18.62
N ASN A 140 8.05 23.72 18.60
CA ASN A 140 9.05 24.32 19.48
C ASN A 140 8.45 24.91 20.77
N GLY A 141 7.18 24.61 21.08
CA GLY A 141 6.51 25.13 22.27
C GLY A 141 6.08 26.60 22.20
N GLY A 142 6.24 27.26 21.04
CA GLY A 142 5.82 28.65 20.85
C GLY A 142 6.51 29.60 21.83
N LYS A 143 5.75 30.47 22.50
CA LYS A 143 6.29 31.43 23.49
C LYS A 143 6.73 30.78 24.81
N LEU A 144 6.22 29.59 25.10
CA LEU A 144 6.47 28.88 26.36
C LEU A 144 7.74 28.01 26.30
N GLY A 145 8.21 27.70 25.08
CA GLY A 145 9.44 26.93 24.85
C GLY A 145 9.31 25.41 25.01
N GLU A 146 8.24 24.94 25.65
CA GLU A 146 8.00 23.51 25.86
C GLU A 146 7.06 22.93 24.79
N PRO A 147 7.51 21.97 23.95
CA PRO A 147 6.70 21.40 22.87
C PRO A 147 5.35 20.85 23.34
N ASP A 148 5.29 20.28 24.54
CA ASP A 148 4.08 19.65 25.06
C ASP A 148 2.99 20.66 25.47
N GLU A 149 3.34 21.93 25.71
CA GLU A 149 2.38 23.00 26.01
C GLU A 149 1.54 23.41 24.79
N THR A 150 2.11 23.26 23.58
CA THR A 150 1.41 23.56 22.32
C THR A 150 0.83 22.31 21.67
N LYS A 151 0.91 21.15 22.34
CA LYS A 151 0.41 19.86 21.83
C LYS A 151 -1.12 19.95 21.61
N PRO A 152 -1.62 19.70 20.40
CA PRO A 152 -3.06 19.68 20.15
C PRO A 152 -3.76 18.58 20.95
N SER A 153 -5.03 18.78 21.31
CA SER A 153 -5.82 17.79 22.05
C SER A 153 -6.04 16.46 21.32
N TRP A 154 -5.92 16.46 19.99
CA TRP A 154 -6.00 15.26 19.16
C TRP A 154 -4.66 14.51 19.04
N TRP A 155 -3.56 15.06 19.55
CA TRP A 155 -2.27 14.38 19.53
C TRP A 155 -2.23 13.33 20.65
N PRO A 156 -1.69 12.11 20.41
CA PRO A 156 -1.67 11.08 21.44
C PRO A 156 -0.88 11.53 22.68
N VAL A 157 -1.44 11.32 23.86
CA VAL A 157 -0.82 11.72 25.14
C VAL A 157 0.53 11.03 25.38
N ASP A 158 0.66 9.79 24.92
CA ASP A 158 1.86 8.97 25.06
C ASP A 158 2.89 9.17 23.93
N VAL A 159 2.64 10.12 23.02
CA VAL A 159 3.56 10.48 21.93
C VAL A 159 4.05 11.91 22.09
N ILE A 160 5.37 12.05 22.12
CA ILE A 160 6.07 13.34 22.13
C ILE A 160 5.62 14.23 20.97
N HIS A 161 5.38 15.51 21.24
CA HIS A 161 4.97 16.47 20.21
C HIS A 161 6.16 16.91 19.34
N LYS A 162 6.45 16.15 18.28
CA LYS A 162 7.49 16.45 17.28
C LYS A 162 7.02 16.17 15.86
N GLU A 163 7.70 16.79 14.89
CA GLU A 163 7.46 16.48 13.48
C GLU A 163 7.67 14.99 13.18
N PRO A 164 6.89 14.39 12.26
CA PRO A 164 7.00 12.97 11.92
C PRO A 164 8.41 12.52 11.53
N ASP A 165 9.20 13.41 10.93
CA ASP A 165 10.58 13.17 10.52
C ASP A 165 11.54 13.00 11.72
N HIS A 166 11.16 13.53 12.89
CA HIS A 166 11.96 13.51 14.12
C HIS A 166 11.42 12.55 15.18
N LEU A 167 10.31 11.86 14.90
CA LEU A 167 9.80 10.78 15.74
C LEU A 167 10.57 9.48 15.50
N LYS A 168 10.82 8.73 16.58
CA LYS A 168 11.31 7.35 16.47
C LYS A 168 10.26 6.50 15.75
N LYS A 169 10.71 5.38 15.17
CA LYS A 169 9.83 4.44 14.46
C LYS A 169 8.56 4.05 15.23
N PRO A 170 8.65 3.54 16.47
CA PRO A 170 7.46 3.13 17.23
C PRO A 170 6.48 4.28 17.47
N ASP A 171 6.99 5.44 17.90
CA ASP A 171 6.15 6.62 18.20
C ASP A 171 5.43 7.14 16.96
N ARG A 172 6.09 7.10 15.80
CA ARG A 172 5.46 7.49 14.53
C ARG A 172 4.35 6.54 14.12
N ILE A 173 4.52 5.24 14.33
CA ILE A 173 3.49 4.23 14.03
C ILE A 173 2.31 4.43 14.97
N LYS A 174 2.56 4.62 16.28
CA LYS A 174 1.52 4.97 17.25
C LYS A 174 0.73 6.21 16.82
N LEU A 175 1.42 7.27 16.40
CA LEU A 175 0.79 8.49 15.90
C LEU A 175 -0.08 8.22 14.67
N LEU A 176 0.40 7.44 13.70
CA LEU A 176 -0.37 7.10 12.50
C LEU A 176 -1.62 6.27 12.83
N VAL A 177 -1.50 5.25 13.68
CA VAL A 177 -2.65 4.44 14.12
C VAL A 177 -3.64 5.30 14.88
N HIS A 178 -3.17 6.20 15.75
CA HIS A 178 -4.03 7.14 16.46
C HIS A 178 -4.76 8.06 15.48
N ILE A 179 -4.05 8.68 14.53
CA ILE A 179 -4.64 9.54 13.49
C ILE A 179 -5.65 8.78 12.62
N LEU A 180 -5.37 7.51 12.31
CA LEU A 180 -6.27 6.68 11.52
C LEU A 180 -7.59 6.41 12.26
N ARG A 181 -7.51 6.22 13.58
CA ARG A 181 -8.65 5.81 14.42
C ARG A 181 -9.28 6.96 15.22
N ILE A 182 -8.72 8.16 15.11
CA ILE A 182 -9.28 9.33 15.79
C ILE A 182 -10.46 9.85 14.95
N HIS A 183 -11.66 9.56 15.41
CA HIS A 183 -12.90 10.07 14.80
C HIS A 183 -13.07 11.60 14.97
N VAL A 184 -12.14 12.27 15.66
CA VAL A 184 -12.21 13.72 15.92
C VAL A 184 -12.19 14.50 14.60
N ARG A 185 -13.10 15.49 14.51
CA ARG A 185 -13.30 16.36 13.33
C ARG A 185 -13.80 15.64 12.07
N GLY A 186 -14.38 14.44 12.22
CA GLY A 186 -14.95 13.68 11.11
C GLY A 186 -13.89 13.29 10.08
N MET A 187 -12.68 12.97 10.55
CA MET A 187 -11.61 12.41 9.74
C MET A 187 -11.96 10.95 9.44
N THR A 188 -12.59 10.74 8.29
CA THR A 188 -12.93 9.40 7.80
C THR A 188 -11.79 8.80 6.98
N ALA A 189 -11.84 7.48 6.77
CA ALA A 189 -10.95 6.77 5.86
C ALA A 189 -10.88 7.45 4.49
N HIS A 190 -12.04 7.93 3.98
CA HIS A 190 -12.11 8.68 2.74
C HIS A 190 -11.28 9.97 2.77
N LYS A 191 -11.41 10.80 3.82
CA LYS A 191 -10.63 12.05 3.92
C LYS A 191 -9.13 11.79 4.06
N LEU A 192 -8.75 10.73 4.81
CA LEU A 192 -7.36 10.30 4.92
C LEU A 192 -6.83 9.82 3.57
N ARG A 193 -7.62 9.03 2.82
CA ARG A 193 -7.29 8.61 1.45
C ARG A 193 -7.07 9.82 0.54
N GLU A 194 -7.98 10.81 0.53
CA GLU A 194 -7.81 12.04 -0.24
C GLU A 194 -6.53 12.79 0.13
N ALA A 195 -6.23 12.94 1.43
CA ALA A 195 -5.00 13.58 1.88
C ALA A 195 -3.75 12.82 1.43
N GLY A 196 -3.83 11.49 1.36
CA GLY A 196 -2.75 10.61 0.93
C GLY A 196 -2.53 10.55 -0.59
N LYS A 197 -3.50 10.96 -1.42
CA LYS A 197 -3.44 10.81 -2.90
C LYS A 197 -2.18 11.39 -3.53
N ASN A 198 -1.80 12.61 -3.17
CA ASN A 198 -0.59 13.25 -3.71
C ASN A 198 0.69 12.49 -3.33
N VAL A 199 0.72 11.88 -2.13
CA VAL A 199 1.84 11.04 -1.70
C VAL A 199 1.84 9.73 -2.49
N GLN A 200 0.67 9.10 -2.66
CA GLN A 200 0.51 7.87 -3.45
C GLN A 200 0.95 8.03 -4.91
N GLN A 201 0.49 9.08 -5.59
CA GLN A 201 0.70 9.27 -7.03
C GLN A 201 2.14 9.64 -7.41
N HIS A 202 2.84 10.38 -6.54
CA HIS A 202 4.12 11.00 -6.90
C HIS A 202 5.30 10.51 -6.08
N GLN A 203 5.07 9.79 -4.97
CA GLN A 203 6.13 9.53 -3.98
C GLN A 203 6.17 8.09 -3.45
N LEU A 204 5.10 7.29 -3.59
CA LEU A 204 5.10 5.86 -3.23
C LEU A 204 5.51 5.02 -4.44
N ILE A 205 6.81 4.74 -4.59
CA ILE A 205 7.35 4.22 -5.86
C ILE A 205 7.33 2.67 -6.01
N PRO A 206 6.95 1.85 -5.02
CA PRO A 206 6.51 0.48 -5.32
C PRO A 206 4.97 0.28 -5.20
N CYS A 207 4.36 -0.34 -6.23
CA CYS A 207 2.93 -0.71 -6.29
C CYS A 207 2.45 -1.47 -5.05
N GLU A 208 3.28 -2.37 -4.52
CA GLU A 208 3.00 -3.11 -3.29
C GLU A 208 2.81 -2.23 -2.06
N LYS A 209 3.48 -1.08 -1.99
CA LYS A 209 3.32 -0.13 -0.88
C LYS A 209 2.02 0.63 -1.01
N SER A 210 1.59 0.92 -2.25
CA SER A 210 0.23 1.40 -2.50
C SER A 210 -0.80 0.36 -2.01
N ALA A 211 -0.57 -0.93 -2.28
CA ALA A 211 -1.48 -1.99 -1.85
C ALA A 211 -1.64 -2.09 -0.33
N VAL A 212 -0.56 -1.93 0.45
CA VAL A 212 -0.64 -1.89 1.93
C VAL A 212 -1.51 -0.72 2.40
N LEU A 213 -1.31 0.48 1.82
CA LEU A 213 -2.08 1.66 2.22
C LEU A 213 -3.56 1.55 1.81
N GLU A 214 -3.84 0.97 0.64
CA GLU A 214 -5.22 0.69 0.21
C GLU A 214 -5.90 -0.34 1.11
N GLU A 215 -5.18 -1.38 1.56
CA GLU A 215 -5.72 -2.33 2.53
C GLU A 215 -6.02 -1.65 3.88
N ILE A 216 -5.13 -0.77 4.36
CA ILE A 216 -5.36 0.03 5.58
C ILE A 216 -6.67 0.83 5.46
N TYR A 217 -6.88 1.55 4.36
CA TYR A 217 -8.11 2.33 4.16
C TYR A 217 -9.35 1.44 4.11
N ARG A 218 -9.31 0.32 3.38
CA ARG A 218 -10.44 -0.62 3.33
C ARG A 218 -10.79 -1.18 4.70
N VAL A 219 -9.81 -1.53 5.52
CA VAL A 219 -10.07 -2.03 6.89
C VAL A 219 -10.67 -0.91 7.74
N ARG A 220 -10.19 0.33 7.61
CA ARG A 220 -10.76 1.47 8.34
C ARG A 220 -12.19 1.80 7.92
N GLU A 221 -12.52 1.71 6.64
CA GLU A 221 -13.90 1.89 6.15
C GLU A 221 -14.86 0.85 6.79
N ILE A 222 -14.40 -0.38 6.98
CA ILE A 222 -15.18 -1.42 7.66
C ILE A 222 -15.28 -1.13 9.15
N GLU A 223 -14.18 -0.69 9.79
CA GLU A 223 -14.18 -0.29 11.20
C GLU A 223 -15.13 0.88 11.47
N GLU A 224 -15.15 1.90 10.60
CA GLU A 224 -16.08 3.04 10.67
C GLU A 224 -17.54 2.57 10.59
N ARG A 225 -17.86 1.65 9.68
CA ARG A 225 -19.20 1.07 9.59
C ARG A 225 -19.61 0.31 10.85
N TYR A 226 -18.66 -0.33 11.52
CA TYR A 226 -18.91 -0.98 12.81
C TYR A 226 -19.11 0.06 13.93
N GLU A 227 -18.27 1.10 13.99
CA GLU A 227 -18.40 2.23 14.93
C GLU A 227 -19.75 2.96 14.77
N ASP A 228 -20.25 3.06 13.54
CA ASP A 228 -21.56 3.64 13.19
C ASP A 228 -22.73 2.63 13.30
N GLU A 229 -22.52 1.45 13.89
CA GLU A 229 -23.55 0.40 14.12
C GLU A 229 -24.22 -0.16 12.83
N HIS A 230 -23.58 -0.03 11.67
CA HIS A 230 -24.11 -0.54 10.39
C HIS A 230 -23.79 -2.03 10.15
N ILE A 231 -22.84 -2.60 10.88
CA ILE A 231 -22.43 -4.01 10.82
C ILE A 231 -22.17 -4.54 12.22
N ASP A 232 -22.24 -5.86 12.40
CA ASP A 232 -22.02 -6.48 13.71
C ASP A 232 -20.53 -6.79 13.99
N ALA A 233 -20.22 -6.97 15.27
CA ALA A 233 -18.87 -7.25 15.76
C ALA A 233 -18.24 -8.54 15.17
N SER A 234 -19.05 -9.52 14.77
CA SER A 234 -18.58 -10.79 14.21
C SER A 234 -18.19 -10.70 12.73
N THR A 235 -18.48 -9.58 12.06
CA THR A 235 -18.07 -9.33 10.67
C THR A 235 -16.56 -9.51 10.52
N LEU A 236 -16.16 -10.39 9.60
CA LEU A 236 -14.76 -10.69 9.33
C LEU A 236 -14.19 -9.75 8.27
N VAL A 237 -13.05 -9.12 8.58
CA VAL A 237 -12.23 -8.41 7.62
C VAL A 237 -10.97 -9.23 7.31
N TYR A 238 -10.79 -9.55 6.02
CA TYR A 238 -9.64 -10.33 5.56
C TYR A 238 -8.45 -9.42 5.27
N VAL A 239 -7.31 -9.63 5.91
CA VAL A 239 -6.09 -8.81 5.76
C VAL A 239 -4.90 -9.65 5.33
N THR A 240 -3.94 -9.04 4.66
CA THR A 240 -2.70 -9.68 4.22
C THR A 240 -1.79 -9.97 5.42
N VAL A 241 -1.26 -11.20 5.52
CA VAL A 241 -0.26 -11.54 6.54
C VAL A 241 1.11 -11.00 6.13
N GLY A 242 1.62 -10.01 6.86
CA GLY A 242 2.96 -9.47 6.64
C GLY A 242 4.07 -10.49 6.92
N LYS A 243 5.21 -10.36 6.23
CA LYS A 243 6.40 -11.26 6.30
C LYS A 243 6.97 -11.51 7.71
N ALA A 244 6.59 -10.71 8.72
CA ALA A 244 7.03 -10.89 10.11
C ALA A 244 6.27 -12.01 10.83
N ALA A 245 5.01 -12.27 10.48
CA ALA A 245 4.22 -13.35 11.09
C ALA A 245 4.57 -14.73 10.50
N LYS A 246 5.03 -14.80 9.24
CA LYS A 246 5.52 -16.05 8.62
C LYS A 246 6.77 -16.62 9.31
N ARG A 247 7.58 -15.79 9.98
CA ARG A 247 8.83 -16.21 10.65
C ARG A 247 8.63 -16.92 11.99
N ASN A 248 7.45 -16.84 12.60
CA ASN A 248 7.15 -17.49 13.88
C ASN A 248 6.32 -18.78 13.72
N SER A 249 6.10 -19.22 12.47
CA SER A 249 5.29 -20.40 12.15
C SER A 249 6.09 -21.56 11.54
N ASN A 250 7.42 -21.45 11.50
CA ASN A 250 8.34 -22.53 11.10
C ASN A 250 9.23 -22.93 12.26
#